data_AF-A0A350I9G1-F1
#
_entry.id   AF-A0A350I9G1-F1
#
_cell.length_a   1.000
_cell.length_b   1.000
_cell.length_c   1.000
_cell.angle_alpha   90.00
_cell.angle_beta   90.00
_cell.angle_gamma   90.00
#
_symmetry.space_group_name_H-M   'P 1'
#
loop_
_entity.id
_entity.type
_entity.pdbx_description
1 polymer ?
#
loop_
_entity_poly.entity_id
_entity_poly.type
_entity_poly.pdbx_seq_one_letter_code
_entity_poly.pdbx_strand_id
1 'polypeptide(L)' 'AASLAMEKTYGLEPIPQRSGGSIPIVSLFENILKVKTVLLGFGLNTDDIHSPNEHFGIENYFKGI' A
#
# COMPACT_ATOMS: atom_id res chain seq x y z
N ALA A 1 13.37 4.49 4.20
CA ALA A 1 12.87 5.25 3.03
C ALA A 1 11.35 5.28 3.00
N ALA A 2 10.66 4.14 2.80
CA ALA A 2 9.19 4.11 2.70
C ALA A 2 8.47 4.68 3.93
N SER A 3 8.84 4.27 5.16
CA SER A 3 8.23 4.80 6.38
C SER A 3 8.39 6.33 6.50
N LEU A 4 9.62 6.83 6.33
CA LEU A 4 9.91 8.27 6.34
C LEU A 4 9.15 9.06 5.25
N ALA A 5 8.96 8.47 4.07
CA ALA A 5 8.20 9.10 2.99
C ALA A 5 6.72 9.23 3.38
N MET A 6 6.12 8.17 3.92
CA MET A 6 4.75 8.19 4.41
C MET A 6 4.57 9.19 5.56
N GLU A 7 5.50 9.23 6.52
CA GLU A 7 5.45 10.20 7.62
C GLU A 7 5.53 11.64 7.11
N LYS A 8 6.42 11.92 6.14
CA LYS A 8 6.51 13.24 5.51
C LYS A 8 5.23 13.62 4.75
N THR A 9 4.61 12.68 4.06
CA THR A 9 3.40 12.94 3.24
C THR A 9 2.14 13.10 4.08
N TYR A 10 1.99 12.32 5.16
CA TYR A 10 0.77 12.25 5.96
C TYR A 10 0.89 12.90 7.35
N GLY A 11 2.09 13.28 7.78
CA GLY A 11 2.36 13.93 9.06
C GLY A 11 2.25 13.00 10.28
N LEU A 12 2.17 11.69 10.06
CA LEU A 12 1.98 10.67 11.09
C LEU A 12 2.90 9.47 10.83
N GLU A 13 3.43 8.89 11.89
CA GLU A 13 4.24 7.67 11.78
C GLU A 13 3.37 6.52 11.21
N PRO A 14 3.78 5.88 10.09
CA PRO A 14 3.00 4.81 9.47
C PRO A 14 3.11 3.52 10.28
N ILE A 15 1.99 2.81 10.41
CA ILE A 15 1.92 1.54 11.15
C ILE A 15 2.22 0.38 10.19
N PRO A 16 3.22 -0.48 10.49
CA PRO A 16 3.42 -1.72 9.73
C PRO A 16 2.22 -2.65 9.89
N GLN A 17 1.63 -3.08 8.78
CA GLN A 17 0.41 -3.90 8.77
C GLN A 17 0.58 -5.17 7.93
N ARG A 18 -0.18 -6.21 8.30
CA ARG A 18 -0.46 -7.38 7.46
C ARG A 18 -1.85 -7.24 6.84
N SER A 19 -2.02 -7.71 5.60
CA SER A 19 -3.33 -7.74 4.91
C SER A 19 -3.83 -9.17 4.77
N GLY A 20 -5.16 -9.34 4.71
CA GLY A 20 -5.80 -10.61 4.33
C GLY A 20 -5.87 -10.85 2.82
N GLY A 21 -5.61 -9.80 2.01
CA GLY A 21 -5.52 -9.91 0.55
C GLY A 21 -4.28 -10.68 0.10
N SER A 22 -4.32 -11.22 -1.12
CA SER A 22 -3.25 -12.05 -1.69
C SER A 22 -2.62 -11.39 -2.91
N ILE A 23 -1.29 -11.27 -2.90
CA ILE A 23 -0.48 -10.84 -4.06
C ILE A 23 0.61 -11.90 -4.30
N PRO A 24 0.32 -12.99 -5.03
CA PRO A 24 1.18 -14.18 -5.09
C PRO A 24 2.61 -13.93 -5.57
N ILE A 25 2.80 -12.98 -6.49
CA ILE A 25 4.09 -12.68 -7.12
C ILE A 25 5.15 -12.17 -6.12
N VAL A 26 4.73 -11.61 -4.97
CA VAL A 26 5.66 -11.08 -3.95
C VAL A 26 6.62 -12.16 -3.46
N SER A 27 6.12 -13.36 -3.20
CA SER A 27 6.95 -14.50 -2.78
C SER A 27 7.92 -14.93 -3.88
N LEU A 28 7.49 -14.85 -5.15
CA LEU A 28 8.34 -15.19 -6.29
C LEU A 28 9.47 -14.17 -6.47
N PHE A 29 9.19 -12.88 -6.32
CA PHE A 29 10.22 -11.84 -6.41
C PHE A 29 11.30 -12.04 -5.35
N GLU A 30 10.92 -12.29 -4.10
CA GLU A 30 11.90 -12.55 -3.05
C GLU A 30 12.73 -13.81 -3.36
N ASN A 31 12.10 -14.88 -3.85
CA ASN A 31 12.77 -16.12 -4.19
C ASN A 31 13.74 -16.01 -5.36
N ILE A 32 13.37 -15.29 -6.43
CA ILE A 32 14.16 -15.18 -7.67
C ILE A 32 15.19 -14.05 -7.56
N LEU A 33 14.76 -12.86 -7.17
CA LEU A 33 15.57 -11.65 -7.19
C LEU A 33 16.37 -11.44 -5.91
N LYS A 34 16.08 -12.21 -4.86
CA LYS A 34 16.74 -12.13 -3.54
C LYS A 34 16.65 -10.75 -2.89
N VAL A 35 15.55 -10.03 -3.17
CA VAL A 35 15.27 -8.71 -2.59
C VAL A 35 14.02 -8.77 -1.72
N LYS A 36 14.02 -7.99 -0.62
CA LYS A 36 12.84 -7.81 0.22
C LYS A 36 11.85 -6.85 -0.46
N THR A 37 10.58 -7.22 -0.45
CA THR A 37 9.50 -6.40 -0.99
C THR A 37 8.85 -5.60 0.12
N VAL A 38 8.53 -4.33 -0.17
CA VAL A 38 7.67 -3.51 0.68
C VAL A 38 6.38 -3.25 -0.10
N LEU A 39 5.24 -3.57 0.51
CA LEU A 39 3.93 -3.20 -0.02
C LEU A 39 3.51 -1.88 0.61
N LEU A 40 3.23 -0.89 -0.23
CA LEU A 40 2.77 0.43 0.19
C LEU A 40 1.37 0.65 -0.37
N GLY A 41 0.39 0.80 0.51
CA GLY A 41 -1.00 1.06 0.13
C GLY A 41 -1.37 2.51 0.41
N PHE A 42 -2.15 3.09 -0.50
CA PHE A 42 -2.70 4.44 -0.36
C PHE A 42 -4.22 4.45 -0.24
N GLY A 43 -4.87 3.30 -0.45
CA GLY A 43 -6.32 3.17 -0.36
C GLY A 43 -6.83 3.10 1.07
N LEU A 44 -8.12 3.35 1.22
CA LEU A 44 -8.86 3.22 2.48
C LEU A 44 -9.74 1.97 2.44
N ASN A 45 -10.13 1.46 3.61
CA ASN A 45 -11.08 0.33 3.68
C ASN A 45 -12.43 0.65 3.01
N THR A 46 -12.78 1.93 2.92
CA THR A 46 -13.99 2.42 2.25
C THR A 46 -13.92 2.39 0.73
N ASP A 47 -12.73 2.22 0.16
CA ASP A 47 -12.56 2.12 -1.30
C ASP A 47 -13.25 0.86 -1.87
N ASP A 48 -13.55 -0.12 -1.01
CA ASP A 48 -14.42 -1.27 -1.28
C ASP A 48 -14.05 -2.01 -2.57
N ILE A 49 -12.76 -2.32 -2.68
CA ILE A 49 -12.18 -3.00 -3.83
C ILE A 49 -12.90 -4.33 -4.06
N HIS A 50 -13.39 -4.52 -5.29
CA HIS A 50 -14.25 -5.65 -5.71
C HIS A 50 -15.73 -5.60 -5.28
N SER A 51 -16.22 -4.43 -4.87
CA SER A 51 -17.63 -4.23 -4.50
C SER A 51 -18.29 -3.09 -5.30
N PRO A 52 -19.63 -2.96 -5.26
CA PRO A 52 -20.32 -1.81 -5.86
C PRO A 52 -19.86 -0.47 -5.25
N ASN A 53 -19.79 0.56 -6.09
CA ASN A 53 -19.29 1.89 -5.73
C ASN A 53 -17.82 1.92 -5.27
N GLU A 54 -17.01 0.96 -5.73
CA GLU A 54 -15.55 1.03 -5.61
C GLU A 54 -15.06 2.42 -6.05
N HIS A 55 -14.27 3.06 -5.19
CA HIS A 55 -13.84 4.43 -5.39
C HIS A 55 -12.41 4.65 -4.90
N PHE A 56 -11.84 5.79 -5.24
CA PHE A 56 -10.54 6.19 -4.72
C PHE A 56 -10.49 7.68 -4.45
N GLY A 57 -9.97 8.09 -3.29
CA GLY A 57 -9.87 9.48 -2.90
C GLY A 57 -8.87 10.25 -3.77
N ILE A 58 -9.30 11.39 -4.35
CA ILE A 58 -8.44 12.26 -5.16
C ILE A 58 -7.23 12.76 -4.35
N GLU A 59 -7.42 13.05 -3.07
CA GLU A 59 -6.33 13.43 -2.17
C GLU A 59 -5.28 12.30 -2.04
N ASN A 60 -5.73 11.06 -1.84
CA ASN A 60 -4.85 9.89 -1.74
C ASN A 60 -4.13 9.62 -3.06
N TYR A 61 -4.78 9.90 -4.20
CA TYR A 61 -4.16 9.82 -5.52
C TYR A 61 -2.98 10.79 -5.65
N PHE A 62 -3.18 12.07 -5.32
CA PHE A 62 -2.12 13.06 -5.42
C PHE A 62 -1.03 12.89 -4.36
N LYS A 63 -1.37 12.44 -3.16
CA LYS A 63 -0.38 12.14 -2.10
C LYS A 63 0.44 10.88 -2.36
N GLY A 64 -0.09 9.96 -3.17
CA GLY A 64 0.59 8.70 -3.52
C GLY A 64 1.64 8.83 -4.63
N ILE A 65 1.74 9.99 -5.29
CA ILE A 65 2.73 10.31 -6.34
C ILE A 65 3.94 11.01 -5.71
#